data_AF-A0A7V6RP07-F1
#
_entry.id   AF-A0A7V6RP07-F1
#
_cell.length_a   1.000
_cell.length_b   1.000
_cell.length_c   1.000
_cell.angle_alpha   90.00
_cell.angle_beta   90.00
_cell.angle_gamma   90.00
#
_symmetry.space_group_name_H-M   'P 1'
#
loop_
_entity.id
_entity.type
_entity.pdbx_description
1 polymer ?
#
loop_
_entity_poly.entity_id
_entity_poly.type
_entity_poly.pdbx_seq_one_letter_code
_entity_poly.pdbx_strand_id
1 'polypeptide(L)'
;MILYTGIIFGLYVLFTIGLYHILVVKLEEHFGVWPWIVFLLLGLLSLYCSWTAASGTLSMWWGYNAFLNLWAIKEMLEQPARRLAKQ
;
A
#
# COMPACT_ATOMS: atom_id res chain seq x y z
N MET A 1 19.13 15.33 -5.47
CA MET A 1 18.68 14.11 -4.77
C MET A 1 19.77 13.73 -3.80
N ILE A 2 19.47 13.56 -2.52
CA ILE A 2 20.53 13.27 -1.56
C ILE A 2 20.87 11.78 -1.63
N LEU A 3 22.15 11.42 -1.69
CA LEU A 3 22.63 10.05 -1.94
C LEU A 3 22.02 9.00 -0.98
N TYR A 4 21.73 9.39 0.26
CA TYR A 4 21.13 8.50 1.27
C TYR A 4 19.60 8.38 1.19
N THR A 5 18.90 9.27 0.46
CA THR A 5 17.44 9.23 0.34
C THR A 5 16.96 7.91 -0.27
N GLY A 6 17.68 7.36 -1.25
CA GLY A 6 17.33 6.09 -1.88
C GLY A 6 17.44 4.89 -0.93
N ILE A 7 18.47 4.87 -0.07
CA ILE A 7 18.67 3.78 0.91
C ILE A 7 17.56 3.81 1.96
N ILE A 8 17.28 4.99 2.52
CA ILE A 8 16.23 5.17 3.52
C ILE A 8 14.87 4.82 2.92
N PHE A 9 14.61 5.26 1.68
CA PHE A 9 13.37 4.94 0.99
C PHE A 9 13.24 3.44 0.67
N GLY A 10 14.31 2.77 0.25
CA GLY A 10 14.30 1.34 0.02
C GLY A 10 13.99 0.53 1.27
N LEU A 11 14.57 0.91 2.42
CA LEU A 11 14.25 0.31 3.71
C LEU A 11 12.78 0.55 4.11
N TYR A 12 12.30 1.77 3.90
CA TYR A 12 10.90 2.12 4.11
C TYR A 12 9.98 1.23 3.26
N VAL A 13 10.24 1.10 1.96
CA VAL A 13 9.45 0.28 1.03
C VAL A 13 9.40 -1.19 1.47
N LEU A 14 10.54 -1.78 1.81
CA LEU A 14 10.62 -3.17 2.25
C LEU A 14 9.78 -3.40 3.52
N PHE A 15 9.90 -2.48 4.48
CA PHE A 15 9.16 -2.54 5.73
C PHE A 15 7.65 -2.39 5.50
N THR A 16 7.23 -1.41 4.70
CA THR A 16 5.80 -1.15 4.47
C THR A 16 5.13 -2.24 3.64
N ILE A 17 5.80 -2.86 2.67
CA ILE A 17 5.24 -4.03 1.94
C ILE A 17 4.98 -5.18 2.91
N GLY A 18 5.95 -5.52 3.76
CA GLY A 18 5.79 -6.58 4.77
C GLY A 18 4.65 -6.30 5.75
N LEU A 19 4.55 -5.05 6.20
CA LEU A 19 3.46 -4.61 7.09
C LEU A 19 2.09 -4.73 6.39
N TYR A 20 1.97 -4.25 5.15
CA TYR A 20 0.71 -4.30 4.41
C TYR A 20 0.25 -5.73 4.13
N HIS A 21 1.16 -6.67 3.87
CA HIS A 21 0.79 -8.09 3.74
C HIS A 21 0.09 -8.62 5.00
N ILE A 22 0.68 -8.39 6.19
CA ILE A 22 0.10 -8.84 7.47
C ILE A 22 -1.23 -8.12 7.74
N LEU A 23 -1.26 -6.81 7.46
CA LEU A 23 -2.41 -5.96 7.70
C LEU A 23 -3.61 -6.39 6.84
N VAL A 24 -3.39 -6.66 5.54
CA VAL A 24 -4.43 -7.11 4.61
C VAL A 24 -5.03 -8.45 5.06
N VAL A 25 -4.20 -9.42 5.46
CA VAL A 25 -4.68 -10.73 5.94
C VAL A 25 -5.51 -10.59 7.22
N LYS A 26 -5.03 -9.79 8.19
CA LYS A 26 -5.76 -9.59 9.45
C LYS A 26 -7.09 -8.86 9.26
N LEU A 27 -7.13 -7.85 8.39
CA LEU A 27 -8.36 -7.13 8.08
C LEU A 27 -9.36 -8.03 7.35
N GLU A 28 -8.89 -8.85 6.42
CA GLU A 28 -9.75 -9.82 5.73
C GLU A 28 -10.32 -10.87 6.69
N GLU A 29 -9.52 -11.35 7.65
CA GLU A 29 -9.98 -12.31 8.65
C GLU A 29 -11.03 -11.72 9.61
N HIS A 30 -10.92 -10.44 9.99
CA HIS A 30 -11.86 -9.80 10.92
C HIS A 30 -13.11 -9.21 10.24
N PHE A 31 -12.94 -8.61 9.06
CA PHE A 31 -13.98 -7.80 8.40
C PHE A 31 -14.35 -8.31 7.00
N GLY A 32 -13.73 -9.41 6.54
CA GLY A 32 -13.88 -9.89 5.17
C GLY A 32 -13.26 -8.94 4.16
N VAL A 33 -13.74 -9.00 2.92
CA VAL A 33 -13.22 -8.16 1.82
C VAL A 33 -13.70 -6.71 1.88
N TRP A 34 -14.54 -6.30 2.83
CA TRP A 34 -15.17 -4.96 2.87
C TRP A 34 -14.21 -3.76 3.03
N PRO A 35 -13.09 -3.84 3.77
CA PRO A 35 -12.16 -2.71 3.95
C PRO A 35 -11.48 -2.18 2.67
N TRP A 36 -11.74 -2.79 1.50
CA TRP A 36 -11.13 -2.42 0.22
C TRP A 36 -11.38 -0.95 -0.16
N ILE A 37 -12.54 -0.41 0.23
CA ILE A 37 -12.91 0.99 -0.02
C ILE A 37 -11.97 1.93 0.73
N VAL A 38 -11.54 1.58 1.94
CA VAL A 38 -10.62 2.41 2.74
C VAL A 38 -9.28 2.53 2.02
N PHE A 39 -8.73 1.41 1.54
CA PHE A 39 -7.51 1.41 0.75
C PHE A 39 -7.67 2.19 -0.57
N LEU A 40 -8.83 2.11 -1.22
CA LEU A 40 -9.10 2.88 -2.43
C LEU A 40 -9.07 4.39 -2.15
N LEU A 41 -9.77 4.85 -1.11
CA LEU A 41 -9.82 6.26 -0.74
C LEU A 41 -8.43 6.77 -0.33
N LEU A 42 -7.68 6.01 0.47
CA LEU A 42 -6.31 6.34 0.84
C LEU A 42 -5.37 6.38 -0.37
N GLY A 43 -5.54 5.45 -1.31
CA GLY A 43 -4.79 5.40 -2.56
C GLY A 43 -5.04 6.63 -3.43
N LEU A 44 -6.30 7.00 -3.64
CA LEU A 44 -6.68 8.18 -4.42
C LEU A 44 -6.24 9.49 -3.76
N LEU A 45 -6.38 9.59 -2.43
CA LEU A 45 -5.90 10.76 -1.68
C LEU A 45 -4.38 10.90 -1.83
N SER A 46 -3.64 9.80 -1.68
CA SER A 46 -2.18 9.78 -1.85
C SER A 46 -1.78 10.12 -3.29
N LEU A 47 -2.54 9.68 -4.28
CA LEU A 47 -2.31 10.00 -5.68
C LEU A 47 -2.49 11.51 -5.94
N TYR A 48 -3.55 12.10 -5.39
CA TYR A 48 -3.77 13.54 -5.46
C TYR A 48 -2.64 14.32 -4.77
N CYS A 49 -2.23 13.90 -3.57
CA CYS A 49 -1.11 14.50 -2.86
C CYS A 49 0.22 14.38 -3.64
N SER A 50 0.42 13.28 -4.37
CA SER A 50 1.60 13.08 -5.23
C SER A 50 1.62 14.07 -6.40
N TRP A 51 0.45 14.34 -6.98
CA TRP A 51 0.28 15.31 -8.07
C TRP A 51 0.52 16.76 -7.63
N THR A 52 0.07 17.13 -6.43
CA THR A 52 0.23 18.50 -5.89
C THR A 52 1.50 18.70 -5.06
N ALA A 53 2.44 17.75 -5.07
CA ALA A 53 3.61 17.79 -4.21
C ALA A 53 4.62 18.87 -4.63
N ALA A 54 5.16 19.61 -3.65
CA ALA A 54 6.11 20.70 -3.87
C ALA A 54 7.55 20.24 -4.22
N SER A 55 7.87 18.95 -4.04
CA SER A 55 9.20 18.41 -4.35
C SER A 55 9.12 16.99 -4.92
N GLY A 56 10.09 16.63 -5.76
CA GLY A 56 10.17 15.29 -6.36
C GLY A 56 10.25 14.17 -5.31
N THR A 57 10.94 14.40 -4.19
CA THR A 57 11.00 13.42 -3.09
C THR A 57 9.62 13.20 -2.45
N LEU A 58 8.86 14.26 -2.19
CA LEU A 58 7.51 14.14 -1.63
C LEU A 58 6.55 13.50 -2.63
N SER A 59 6.63 13.88 -3.91
CA SER A 59 5.83 13.28 -4.97
C SER A 59 6.07 11.77 -5.07
N MET A 60 7.33 11.34 -4.99
CA MET A 60 7.73 9.93 -4.99
C MET A 60 7.20 9.18 -3.76
N TRP A 61 7.30 9.78 -2.57
CA TRP A 61 6.78 9.20 -1.33
C TRP A 61 5.27 8.99 -1.38
N TRP A 62 4.51 10.02 -1.81
CA TRP A 62 3.06 9.93 -1.97
C TRP A 62 2.65 8.96 -3.07
N GLY A 63 3.37 8.95 -4.19
CA GLY A 63 3.13 8.04 -5.31
C GLY A 63 3.30 6.58 -4.89
N TYR A 64 4.37 6.27 -4.15
CA TYR A 64 4.58 4.94 -3.58
C TYR A 64 3.43 4.51 -2.66
N ASN A 65 3.03 5.38 -1.74
CA ASN A 65 1.92 5.08 -0.83
C ASN A 65 0.59 4.89 -1.58
N ALA A 66 0.36 5.66 -2.65
CA ALA A 66 -0.82 5.49 -3.49
C ALA A 66 -0.87 4.07 -4.09
N PHE A 67 0.21 3.65 -4.76
CA PHE A 67 0.26 2.32 -5.39
C PHE A 67 0.33 1.17 -4.38
N LEU A 68 0.94 1.38 -3.21
CA LEU A 68 0.92 0.40 -2.12
C LEU A 68 -0.52 0.13 -1.65
N ASN A 69 -1.32 1.19 -1.46
CA ASN A 69 -2.73 1.05 -1.09
C ASN A 69 -3.56 0.39 -2.19
N LEU A 70 -3.35 0.78 -3.46
CA LEU A 70 -4.05 0.14 -4.59
C LEU A 70 -3.68 -1.34 -4.74
N TRP A 71 -2.42 -1.70 -4.52
CA TRP A 71 -1.97 -3.09 -4.49
C TRP A 71 -2.60 -3.87 -3.32
N ALA A 72 -2.76 -3.23 -2.16
CA ALA A 72 -3.40 -3.84 -0.99
C ALA A 72 -4.85 -4.27 -1.28
N ILE A 73 -5.58 -3.50 -2.09
CA ILE A 73 -6.94 -3.87 -2.56
C ILE A 73 -6.89 -5.19 -3.33
N LYS A 74 -6.00 -5.29 -4.33
CA LYS A 74 -5.85 -6.51 -5.13
C LYS A 74 -5.48 -7.69 -4.25
N GLU A 75 -4.52 -7.52 -3.34
CA GLU A 75 -4.11 -8.59 -2.42
C GLU A 75 -5.28 -9.02 -1.53
N MET A 76 -6.08 -8.08 -1.01
CA MET A 76 -7.23 -8.39 -0.16
C MET A 76 -8.34 -9.14 -0.89
N LEU A 77 -8.61 -8.81 -2.16
CA LEU A 77 -9.59 -9.51 -2.99
C LEU A 77 -9.12 -10.91 -3.41
N GLU A 78 -7.81 -11.14 -3.52
CA GLU A 78 -7.23 -12.44 -3.87
C GLU A 78 -7.04 -13.37 -2.66
N GLN A 79 -6.95 -12.83 -1.43
CA GLN A 79 -6.76 -13.65 -0.21
C GLN A 79 -7.78 -14.78 -0.06
N PRO A 80 -9.10 -14.59 -0.26
CA PRO A 80 -10.08 -15.66 -0.10
C PRO A 80 -9.80 -16.87 -1.01
N ALA A 81 -9.46 -16.62 -2.27
CA ALA A 81 -9.12 -17.68 -3.22
C ALA A 81 -7.85 -18.44 -2.81
N ARG A 82 -6.82 -17.73 -2.30
CA ARG A 82 -5.59 -18.36 -1.79
C ARG A 82 -5.82 -19.15 -0.51
N ARG A 83 -6.74 -18.71 0.35
CA ARG A 83 -7.13 -19.42 1.58
C ARG A 83 -7.82 -20.75 1.22
N LEU A 84 -8.75 -20.72 0.27
CA LEU A 84 -9.46 -21.91 -0.22
C LEU A 84 -8.54 -22.90 -0.94
N ALA A 85 -7.52 -22.42 -1.66
CA ALA A 85 -6.54 -23.29 -2.32
C ALA A 85 -5.53 -23.96 -1.36
N LYS A 86 -5.47 -23.50 -0.10
CA LYS A 86 -4.60 -24.07 0.95
C LYS A 86 -5.34 -25.01 1.92
N GLN A 87 -6.67 -25.11 1.83
CA GLN A 87 -7.49 -26.09 2.57
C GLN A 87 -7.68 -27.36 1.75
#